data_AF-A0A382FLK6-F1
#
_entry.id   AF-A0A382FLK6-F1
#
_cell.length_a   1.000
_cell.length_b   1.000
_cell.length_c   1.000
_cell.angle_alpha   90.00
_cell.angle_beta   90.00
_cell.angle_gamma   90.00
#
_symmetry.space_group_name_H-M   'P 1'
#
loop_
_entity.id
_entity.type
_entity.pdbx_description
1 polymer ?
#
loop_
_entity_poly.entity_id
_entity_poly.type
_entity_poly.pdbx_seq_one_letter_code
_entity_poly.pdbx_strand_id
1 'polypeptide(L)'
;MKPIVITDLMNIIEYEKVRNDYRSELMDYKKKRRISLGPNITITFENRKTMKFQIQEMMRAERMVHDNQIQEEIDVYNSLLPLVNGLSATLFIEVTDEAQIRPVLNQFIGLTEGKAIYFEI
;
A
#
# COMPACT_ATOMS: atom_id res chain seq x y z
N MET A 1 7.29 -10.07 -9.72
CA MET A 1 6.49 -10.87 -8.76
C MET A 1 5.26 -11.44 -9.49
N LYS A 2 4.64 -12.55 -9.05
CA LYS A 2 3.40 -13.03 -9.72
C LYS A 2 2.29 -11.98 -9.52
N PRO A 3 1.58 -11.56 -10.59
CA PRO A 3 0.48 -10.62 -10.46
C PRO A 3 -0.66 -11.20 -9.61
N ILE A 4 -1.49 -10.30 -9.10
CA ILE A 4 -2.75 -10.63 -8.43
C ILE A 4 -3.82 -10.75 -9.52
N VAL A 5 -4.65 -11.78 -9.44
CA VAL A 5 -5.78 -12.02 -10.32
C VAL A 5 -7.06 -12.15 -9.50
N ILE A 6 -8.23 -12.02 -10.14
CA ILE A 6 -9.53 -12.07 -9.46
C ILE A 6 -9.69 -13.33 -8.59
N THR A 7 -9.20 -14.48 -9.04
CA THR A 7 -9.29 -15.75 -8.29
C THR A 7 -8.42 -15.78 -7.02
N ASP A 8 -7.55 -14.80 -6.83
CA ASP A 8 -6.84 -14.60 -5.56
C ASP A 8 -7.69 -13.85 -4.53
N LEU A 9 -8.81 -13.25 -4.91
CA LEU A 9 -9.61 -12.35 -4.09
C LEU A 9 -10.87 -13.07 -3.58
N MET A 10 -11.21 -12.81 -2.33
CA MET A 10 -12.53 -13.12 -1.75
C MET A 10 -13.53 -12.06 -2.21
N ASN A 11 -14.80 -12.46 -2.32
CA ASN A 11 -15.88 -11.48 -2.43
C ASN A 11 -16.08 -10.76 -1.07
N ILE A 12 -16.81 -9.65 -1.08
CA ILE A 12 -16.98 -8.79 0.11
C ILE A 12 -17.54 -9.58 1.32
N ILE A 13 -18.49 -10.49 1.10
CA ILE A 13 -19.13 -11.25 2.17
C ILE A 13 -18.15 -12.23 2.81
N GLU A 14 -17.37 -12.93 2.00
CA GLU A 14 -16.34 -13.85 2.48
C GLU A 14 -15.20 -13.11 3.18
N TYR A 15 -14.79 -11.97 2.62
CA TYR A 15 -13.76 -11.14 3.20
C TYR A 15 -14.17 -10.61 4.58
N GLU A 16 -15.40 -10.11 4.73
CA GLU A 16 -15.89 -9.56 6.00
C GLU A 16 -15.84 -10.58 7.14
N LYS A 17 -16.09 -11.87 6.84
CA LYS A 17 -16.02 -12.95 7.84
C LYS A 17 -14.62 -13.14 8.44
N VAL A 18 -13.57 -12.90 7.66
CA VAL A 18 -12.17 -13.15 8.06
C VAL A 18 -11.37 -11.86 8.25
N ARG A 19 -11.98 -10.70 7.99
CA ARG A 19 -11.30 -9.40 7.89
C ARG A 19 -10.50 -9.05 9.14
N ASN A 20 -11.06 -9.27 10.33
CA ASN A 20 -10.40 -8.89 11.58
C ASN A 20 -9.10 -9.66 11.78
N ASP A 21 -9.12 -10.98 11.57
CA ASP A 21 -7.94 -11.83 11.69
C ASP A 21 -6.92 -11.48 10.61
N TYR A 22 -7.38 -11.33 9.36
CA TYR A 22 -6.52 -11.00 8.22
C TYR A 22 -5.85 -9.63 8.38
N ARG A 23 -6.58 -8.63 8.91
CA ARG A 23 -6.02 -7.30 9.23
C ARG A 23 -4.98 -7.39 10.33
N SER A 24 -5.24 -8.15 11.40
CA SER A 24 -4.29 -8.34 12.51
C SER A 24 -2.99 -8.99 12.01
N GLU A 25 -3.12 -10.10 11.27
CA GLU A 25 -1.99 -10.81 10.66
C GLU A 25 -1.16 -9.88 9.79
N LEU A 26 -1.83 -9.02 9.01
CA LEU A 26 -1.13 -8.14 8.09
C LEU A 26 -0.49 -6.92 8.76
N MET A 27 -1.05 -6.42 9.85
CA MET A 27 -0.40 -5.41 10.68
C MET A 27 0.94 -5.93 11.21
N ASP A 28 0.95 -7.16 11.75
CA ASP A 28 2.18 -7.80 12.22
C ASP A 28 3.16 -8.09 11.07
N TYR A 29 2.65 -8.50 9.92
CA TYR A 29 3.45 -8.72 8.73
C TYR A 29 4.12 -7.42 8.23
N LYS A 30 3.39 -6.29 8.23
CA LYS A 30 3.90 -4.98 7.78
C LYS A 30 4.97 -4.41 8.72
N LYS A 31 4.98 -4.75 10.01
CA LYS A 31 6.01 -4.27 10.96
C LYS A 31 7.44 -4.53 10.47
N LYS A 32 7.70 -5.69 9.88
CA LYS A 32 9.03 -6.08 9.36
C LYS A 32 9.38 -5.46 8.01
N ARG A 33 8.46 -4.70 7.41
CA ARG A 33 8.59 -4.09 6.07
C ARG A 33 8.53 -2.58 6.12
N ARG A 34 8.38 -2.02 7.33
CA ARG A 34 8.19 -0.61 7.58
C ARG A 34 9.49 -0.03 8.13
N ILE A 35 10.01 1.01 7.47
CA ILE A 35 11.22 1.72 7.85
C ILE A 35 10.85 3.18 8.06
N SER A 36 11.19 3.73 9.22
CA SER A 36 11.09 5.17 9.48
C SER A 36 12.30 5.89 8.94
N LEU A 37 12.08 7.00 8.23
CA LEU A 37 13.11 7.88 7.70
C LEU A 37 12.93 9.27 8.31
N GLY A 38 13.68 9.55 9.37
CA GLY A 38 13.53 10.79 10.12
C GLY A 38 12.17 10.89 10.82
N PRO A 39 11.68 12.12 11.12
CA PRO A 39 10.54 12.33 12.01
C PRO A 39 9.17 12.18 11.34
N ASN A 40 9.07 12.42 10.02
CA ASN A 40 7.79 12.53 9.33
C ASN A 40 7.59 11.53 8.19
N ILE A 41 8.62 10.76 7.82
CA ILE A 41 8.52 9.80 6.72
C ILE A 41 8.55 8.38 7.27
N THR A 42 7.62 7.57 6.78
CA THR A 42 7.69 6.12 6.90
C THR A 42 7.55 5.48 5.51
N ILE A 43 8.42 4.53 5.19
CA ILE A 43 8.34 3.72 3.99
C ILE A 43 7.86 2.32 4.35
N THR A 44 6.89 1.78 3.60
CA THR A 44 6.49 0.37 3.69
C THR A 44 6.82 -0.33 2.38
N PHE A 45 7.70 -1.33 2.42
CA PHE A 45 8.01 -2.15 1.25
C PHE A 45 6.84 -3.06 0.90
N GLU A 46 6.38 -2.94 -0.35
CA GLU A 46 5.20 -3.60 -0.83
C GLU A 46 5.52 -4.94 -1.50
N ASN A 47 4.57 -5.85 -1.41
CA ASN A 47 4.64 -7.15 -2.05
C ASN A 47 3.23 -7.65 -2.39
N ARG A 48 3.14 -8.84 -2.97
CA ARG A 48 1.86 -9.42 -3.35
C ARG A 48 0.87 -9.55 -2.18
N LYS A 49 1.35 -9.84 -0.97
CA LYS A 49 0.48 -10.01 0.21
C LYS A 49 -0.08 -8.67 0.67
N THR A 50 0.76 -7.63 0.72
CA THR A 50 0.32 -6.29 1.12
C THR A 50 -0.60 -5.66 0.08
N MET A 51 -0.29 -5.80 -1.21
CA MET A 51 -1.15 -5.33 -2.31
C MET A 51 -2.49 -6.07 -2.35
N LYS A 52 -2.51 -7.41 -2.19
CA LYS A 52 -3.76 -8.20 -2.14
C LYS A 52 -4.71 -7.69 -1.06
N PHE A 53 -4.17 -7.35 0.11
CA PHE A 53 -4.98 -6.79 1.18
C PHE A 53 -5.50 -5.39 0.87
N GLN A 54 -4.69 -4.53 0.26
CA GLN A 54 -5.17 -3.19 -0.12
C GLN A 54 -6.33 -3.29 -1.12
N ILE A 55 -6.22 -4.16 -2.13
CA ILE A 55 -7.32 -4.42 -3.07
C ILE A 55 -8.57 -4.90 -2.33
N GLN A 56 -8.45 -5.83 -1.37
CA GLN A 56 -9.58 -6.31 -0.56
C GLN A 56 -10.22 -5.21 0.29
N GLU A 57 -9.42 -4.36 0.92
CA GLU A 57 -9.93 -3.22 1.69
C GLU A 57 -10.64 -2.20 0.79
N MET A 58 -10.12 -1.96 -0.42
CA MET A 58 -10.73 -1.07 -1.42
C MET A 58 -12.06 -1.63 -1.95
N MET A 59 -12.08 -2.91 -2.35
CA MET A 59 -13.31 -3.59 -2.75
C MET A 59 -14.40 -3.47 -1.67
N ARG A 60 -14.04 -3.63 -0.40
CA ARG A 60 -14.97 -3.51 0.74
C ARG A 60 -15.42 -2.07 0.97
N ALA A 61 -14.49 -1.11 0.98
CA ALA A 61 -14.77 0.30 1.27
C ALA A 61 -15.69 0.90 0.21
N GLU A 62 -15.40 0.63 -1.07
CA GLU A 62 -16.13 1.15 -2.23
C GLU A 62 -17.29 0.24 -2.68
N ARG A 63 -17.50 -0.90 -1.99
CA ARG A 63 -18.53 -1.90 -2.31
C ARG A 63 -18.47 -2.37 -3.77
N MET A 64 -17.27 -2.62 -4.28
CA MET A 64 -17.05 -3.10 -5.64
C MET A 64 -17.55 -4.54 -5.78
N VAL A 65 -18.60 -4.72 -6.60
CA VAL A 65 -19.22 -6.04 -6.85
C VAL A 65 -19.21 -6.45 -8.32
N HIS A 66 -18.83 -5.54 -9.22
CA HIS A 66 -18.74 -5.80 -10.64
C HIS A 66 -17.31 -6.15 -11.04
N ASP A 67 -17.14 -7.22 -11.81
CA ASP A 67 -15.83 -7.75 -12.22
C ASP A 67 -14.95 -6.72 -12.93
N ASN A 68 -15.53 -5.82 -13.72
CA ASN A 68 -14.78 -4.77 -14.41
C ASN A 68 -14.15 -3.76 -13.44
N GLN A 69 -14.90 -3.33 -12.42
CA GLN A 69 -14.39 -2.41 -11.40
C GLN A 69 -13.29 -3.08 -10.57
N ILE A 70 -13.48 -4.36 -10.23
CA ILE A 70 -12.48 -5.15 -9.51
C ILE A 70 -11.21 -5.32 -10.35
N GLN A 71 -11.35 -5.56 -11.65
CA GLN A 71 -10.21 -5.71 -12.56
C GLN A 71 -9.42 -4.40 -12.70
N GLU A 72 -10.10 -3.26 -12.83
CA GLU A 72 -9.46 -1.94 -12.85
C GLU A 72 -8.62 -1.71 -11.58
N GLU A 73 -9.16 -2.05 -10.41
CA GLU A 73 -8.45 -1.96 -9.14
C GLU A 73 -7.23 -2.89 -9.09
N ILE A 74 -7.39 -4.15 -9.54
CA ILE A 74 -6.30 -5.11 -9.65
C ILE A 74 -5.16 -4.56 -10.52
N ASP A 75 -5.50 -3.94 -11.66
CA ASP A 75 -4.52 -3.43 -12.61
C ASP A 75 -3.73 -2.25 -12.03
N VAL A 76 -4.42 -1.34 -11.33
CA VAL A 76 -3.78 -0.23 -10.59
C VAL A 76 -2.78 -0.79 -9.57
N TYR A 77 -3.18 -1.74 -8.73
CA TYR A 77 -2.28 -2.27 -7.69
C TYR A 77 -1.18 -3.19 -8.23
N ASN A 78 -1.44 -3.93 -9.31
CA ASN A 78 -0.41 -4.73 -9.98
C ASN A 78 0.69 -3.83 -10.57
N SER A 79 0.37 -2.62 -11.02
CA SER A 79 1.36 -1.65 -11.49
C SER A 79 2.33 -1.19 -10.38
N LEU A 80 1.89 -1.29 -9.12
CA LEU A 80 2.70 -0.96 -7.93
C LEU A 80 3.51 -2.15 -7.41
N LEU A 81 3.34 -3.36 -7.96
CA LEU A 81 4.15 -4.50 -7.54
C LEU A 81 5.61 -4.34 -7.98
N PRO A 82 6.56 -4.87 -7.18
CA PRO A 82 7.96 -4.85 -7.58
C PRO A 82 8.18 -5.62 -8.88
N LEU A 83 8.87 -4.95 -9.82
CA LEU A 83 9.41 -5.55 -11.04
C LEU A 83 10.51 -6.57 -10.72
N VAL A 84 10.94 -7.33 -11.72
CA VAL A 84 12.06 -8.28 -11.56
C VAL A 84 13.30 -7.49 -11.12
N ASN A 85 13.97 -7.97 -10.08
CA ASN A 85 15.13 -7.30 -9.45
C ASN A 85 14.85 -5.86 -8.97
N GLY A 86 13.58 -5.51 -8.72
CA GLY A 86 13.17 -4.21 -8.21
C GLY A 86 12.56 -4.30 -6.81
N LEU A 87 12.57 -3.18 -6.10
CA LEU A 87 11.79 -2.95 -4.89
C LEU A 87 10.67 -1.97 -5.22
N SER A 88 9.52 -2.15 -4.56
CA SER A 88 8.44 -1.19 -4.55
C SER A 88 8.09 -0.87 -3.11
N ALA A 89 7.74 0.39 -2.85
CA ALA A 89 7.36 0.82 -1.52
C ALA A 89 6.37 1.99 -1.57
N THR A 90 5.50 2.05 -0.58
CA THR A 90 4.65 3.21 -0.31
C THR A 90 5.31 4.11 0.73
N LEU A 91 5.49 5.38 0.37
CA LEU A 91 5.98 6.42 1.27
C LEU A 91 4.78 7.13 1.91
N PHE A 92 4.81 7.21 3.23
CA PHE A 92 3.84 7.93 4.05
C PHE A 92 4.52 9.17 4.65
N ILE A 93 3.89 10.33 4.48
CA ILE A 93 4.22 11.54 5.24
C ILE A 93 3.21 11.63 6.38
N GLU A 94 3.69 11.43 7.60
CA GLU A 94 2.87 11.33 8.79
C GLU A 94 2.92 12.64 9.57
N VAL A 95 1.76 13.30 9.66
CA VAL A 95 1.59 14.55 10.41
C VAL A 95 0.36 14.40 11.28
N THR A 96 0.55 14.50 12.60
CA THR A 96 -0.52 14.31 13.59
C THR A 96 -1.27 15.59 13.93
N ASP A 97 -0.63 16.75 13.75
CA ASP A 97 -1.23 18.06 13.95
C ASP A 97 -1.71 18.64 12.61
N GLU A 98 -3.02 18.85 12.49
CA GLU A 98 -3.65 19.39 11.29
C GLU A 98 -3.04 20.74 10.87
N ALA A 99 -2.71 21.61 11.83
CA ALA A 99 -2.11 22.90 11.57
C ALA A 99 -0.70 22.78 10.94
N GLN A 100 -0.03 21.65 11.14
CA GLN A 100 1.31 21.38 10.60
C GLN A 100 1.30 20.66 9.25
N ILE A 101 0.15 20.16 8.78
CA ILE A 101 0.08 19.40 7.51
C ILE A 101 0.68 20.20 6.37
N ARG A 102 0.20 21.43 6.14
CA ARG A 102 0.68 22.26 5.02
C ARG A 102 2.15 22.70 5.19
N PRO A 103 2.58 23.22 6.36
CA PRO A 103 4.00 23.52 6.58
C PRO A 103 4.94 22.34 6.35
N VAL A 104 4.60 21.14 6.84
CA VAL A 104 5.42 19.93 6.69
C VAL A 104 5.44 19.46 5.24
N LEU A 105 4.29 19.40 4.57
CA LEU A 105 4.24 19.01 3.15
C LEU A 105 5.06 19.95 2.25
N ASN A 106 5.07 21.25 2.56
CA ASN A 106 5.90 22.22 1.83
C ASN A 106 7.41 21.91 1.93
N GLN A 107 7.87 21.31 3.02
CA GLN A 107 9.28 20.91 3.18
C GLN A 107 9.67 19.74 2.27
N PHE A 108 8.70 18.97 1.79
CA PHE A 108 8.91 17.82 0.90
C PHE A 108 8.64 18.14 -0.57
N ILE A 109 8.46 19.42 -0.94
CA ILE A 109 8.40 19.83 -2.35
C ILE A 109 9.71 19.41 -3.03
N GLY A 110 9.59 18.73 -4.17
CA GLY A 110 10.73 18.16 -4.90
C GLY A 110 11.08 16.73 -4.51
N LEU A 111 10.40 16.11 -3.53
CA LEU A 111 10.63 14.70 -3.15
C LEU A 111 10.43 13.72 -4.33
N THR A 112 9.55 14.08 -5.26
CA THR A 112 9.25 13.30 -6.47
C THR A 112 10.17 13.64 -7.66
N GLU A 113 11.11 14.58 -7.49
CA GLU A 113 11.98 15.04 -8.57
C GLU A 113 13.41 14.51 -8.36
N GLY A 114 14.02 14.02 -9.45
CA GLY A 114 15.40 13.55 -9.43
C GLY A 114 15.65 12.35 -8.51
N LYS A 115 16.85 12.29 -7.93
CA LYS A 115 17.30 11.21 -7.02
C LYS A 115 17.14 11.66 -5.56
N ALA A 116 15.92 11.61 -5.05
CA ALA A 116 15.62 12.03 -3.68
C ALA A 116 15.82 10.93 -2.62
N ILE A 117 15.86 9.66 -3.04
CA ILE A 117 16.01 8.48 -2.15
C ILE A 117 17.08 7.55 -2.75
N TYR A 118 17.95 7.02 -1.90
CA TYR A 118 18.92 5.99 -2.28
C TYR A 118 18.97 4.88 -1.24
N PHE A 119 19.43 3.71 -1.66
CA PHE A 119 19.76 2.57 -0.81
C PHE A 119 21.24 2.25 -0.97
N GLU A 120 21.91 1.99 0.14
CA GLU A 120 23.28 1.48 0.19
C GLU A 120 23.24 0.15 0.94
N ILE A 121 23.88 -0.88 0.37
CA ILE A 121 23.89 -2.26 0.87
C ILE A 121 25.31 -2.63 1.25
#